data_AF-X1PMF3-F1
#
_entry.id   AF-X1PMF3-F1
#
_cell.length_a   1.000
_cell.length_b   1.000
_cell.length_c   1.000
_cell.angle_alpha   90.00
_cell.angle_beta   90.00
_cell.angle_gamma   90.00
#
_symmetry.space_group_name_H-M   'P 1'
#
loop_
_entity.id
_entity.type
_entity.pdbx_description
1 polymer ?
#
loop_
_entity_poly.entity_id
_entity_poly.type
_entity_poly.pdbx_seq_one_letter_code
_entity_poly.pdbx_strand_id
1 'polypeptide(L)'
;DYTKARDERGETVGNTPSNYQVTRKLMRDKGKSGAIILHSLPRMDELPVDVDSTRHARYWEEAFNGVVLRMALLALVLGAVE
;
A
#
# COMPACT_ATOMS: atom_id res chain seq x y z
N ASP A 1 11.38 12.91 -21.21
CA ASP A 1 10.82 14.06 -20.49
C ASP A 1 10.32 13.57 -19.14
N TYR A 2 11.08 13.80 -18.07
CA TYR A 2 10.80 13.29 -16.72
C TYR A 2 9.79 14.17 -15.95
N THR A 3 9.19 15.17 -16.60
CA THR A 3 8.17 16.04 -16.02
C THR A 3 6.77 15.44 -16.07
N LYS A 4 6.58 14.30 -16.75
CA LYS A 4 5.30 13.61 -16.85
C LYS A 4 5.26 12.41 -15.92
N ALA A 5 4.20 12.31 -15.12
CA ALA A 5 3.88 11.07 -14.42
C ALA A 5 3.68 9.95 -15.45
N ARG A 6 4.27 8.79 -15.20
CA ARG A 6 4.09 7.59 -16.01
C ARG A 6 2.71 7.00 -15.73
N ASP A 7 1.66 7.65 -16.22
CA ASP A 7 0.31 7.07 -16.24
C ASP A 7 0.04 6.52 -17.65
N GLU A 8 0.29 5.22 -17.80
CA GLU A 8 0.07 4.46 -19.05
C GLU A 8 -1.36 3.90 -19.14
N ARG A 9 -2.24 4.24 -18.17
CA ARG A 9 -3.61 3.71 -18.14
C ARG A 9 -4.51 4.46 -19.14
N GLY A 10 -5.30 3.72 -19.91
CA GLY A 10 -6.33 4.29 -20.79
C GLY A 10 -7.47 4.96 -20.01
N GLU A 11 -8.36 5.68 -20.71
CA GLU A 11 -9.45 6.47 -20.10
C GLU A 11 -10.42 5.65 -19.22
N THR A 12 -10.47 4.33 -19.37
CA THR A 12 -11.35 3.43 -18.59
C THR A 12 -10.55 2.45 -17.75
N VAL A 13 -10.43 2.74 -16.45
CA VAL A 13 -9.92 1.77 -15.47
C VAL A 13 -11.10 0.89 -15.04
N GLY A 14 -10.99 -0.43 -15.22
CA GLY A 14 -12.01 -1.37 -14.75
C GLY A 14 -12.12 -1.38 -13.23
N ASN A 15 -13.34 -1.52 -12.70
CA ASN A 15 -13.56 -1.64 -11.26
C ASN A 15 -13.08 -3.01 -10.75
N THR A 16 -12.55 -3.02 -9.55
CA THR A 16 -12.16 -4.23 -8.84
C THR A 16 -13.41 -5.06 -8.50
N PRO A 17 -13.45 -6.36 -8.88
CA PRO A 17 -14.57 -7.23 -8.50
C PRO A 17 -14.73 -7.32 -6.97
N SER A 18 -15.97 -7.41 -6.50
CA SER A 18 -16.30 -7.30 -5.06
C SER A 18 -15.61 -8.34 -4.17
N ASN A 19 -15.27 -9.51 -4.70
CA ASN A 19 -14.56 -10.57 -3.98
C ASN A 19 -13.07 -10.26 -3.73
N TYR A 20 -12.52 -9.25 -4.39
CA TYR A 20 -11.13 -8.79 -4.21
C TYR A 20 -11.02 -7.46 -3.48
N GLN A 21 -12.15 -6.90 -3.01
CA GLN A 21 -12.14 -5.67 -2.22
C GLN A 21 -11.94 -5.97 -0.73
N VAL A 22 -10.95 -5.33 -0.13
CA VAL A 22 -10.72 -5.39 1.31
C VAL A 22 -11.51 -4.29 1.98
N THR A 23 -12.72 -4.61 2.46
CA THR A 23 -13.61 -3.61 3.08
C THR A 23 -13.50 -3.59 4.60
N ARG A 24 -13.90 -2.48 5.23
CA ARG A 24 -14.02 -2.40 6.69
C ARG A 24 -14.93 -3.50 7.26
N LYS A 25 -16.03 -3.82 6.57
CA LYS A 25 -16.95 -4.89 6.96
C LYS A 25 -16.26 -6.25 6.94
N LEU A 26 -15.51 -6.56 5.88
CA LEU A 26 -14.74 -7.81 5.79
C LEU A 26 -13.76 -7.95 6.96
N MET A 27 -13.04 -6.87 7.28
CA MET A 27 -12.06 -6.89 8.38
C MET A 27 -12.73 -6.97 9.75
N ARG A 28 -13.89 -6.35 9.93
CA ARG A 28 -14.67 -6.44 11.17
C ARG A 28 -15.21 -7.86 11.40
N ASP A 29 -15.78 -8.47 10.36
CA ASP A 29 -16.52 -9.72 10.49
C ASP A 29 -15.61 -10.96 10.40
N LYS A 30 -14.50 -10.88 9.66
CA LYS A 30 -13.59 -12.01 9.40
C LYS A 30 -12.12 -11.74 9.74
N GLY A 31 -11.73 -10.49 9.96
CA GLY A 31 -10.35 -10.14 10.23
C GLY A 31 -9.89 -10.56 11.62
N LYS A 32 -8.74 -11.25 11.71
CA LYS A 32 -8.14 -11.62 13.00
C LYS A 32 -7.69 -10.39 13.79
N SER A 33 -7.77 -10.45 15.12
CA SER A 33 -7.33 -9.37 16.03
C SER A 33 -5.84 -9.00 15.92
N GLY A 34 -4.99 -9.88 15.35
CA GLY A 34 -3.59 -9.59 15.05
C GLY A 34 -3.27 -9.36 13.56
N ALA A 35 -4.25 -9.44 12.67
CA ALA A 35 -3.99 -9.28 11.23
C ALA A 35 -3.68 -7.81 10.87
N ILE A 36 -2.81 -7.64 9.88
CA ILE A 36 -2.47 -6.35 9.27
C ILE A 36 -2.72 -6.40 7.76
N ILE A 37 -2.95 -5.24 7.16
CA ILE A 37 -3.15 -5.06 5.71
C ILE A 37 -1.94 -4.31 5.17
N LEU A 38 -1.31 -4.91 4.16
CA LEU A 38 -0.23 -4.32 3.36
C LEU A 38 -0.77 -4.00 1.96
N HIS A 39 -0.24 -2.94 1.34
CA HIS A 39 -0.64 -2.49 0.03
C HIS A 39 0.42 -1.58 -0.57
N SER A 40 0.99 -1.98 -1.71
CA SER A 40 1.97 -1.21 -2.47
C SER A 40 1.33 -0.06 -3.25
N LEU A 41 0.82 0.96 -2.55
CA LEU A 41 0.18 2.19 -3.10
C LEU A 41 0.70 2.62 -4.50
N PRO A 42 -0.15 3.19 -5.39
CA PRO A 42 -1.44 3.81 -5.12
C PRO A 42 -2.60 2.81 -5.04
N ARG A 43 -3.55 3.07 -4.13
CA ARG A 43 -4.80 2.31 -4.03
C ARG A 43 -5.87 2.86 -4.98
N MET A 44 -6.81 2.00 -5.38
CA MET A 44 -8.04 2.35 -6.10
C MET A 44 -9.28 1.87 -5.31
N ASP A 45 -10.21 1.17 -5.95
CA ASP A 45 -11.46 0.70 -5.35
C ASP A 45 -11.33 -0.66 -4.63
N GLU A 46 -10.18 -1.34 -4.79
CA GLU A 46 -9.83 -2.56 -4.06
C GLU A 46 -9.67 -2.34 -2.55
N LEU A 47 -9.30 -1.12 -2.14
CA LEU A 47 -9.06 -0.78 -0.75
C LEU A 47 -9.76 0.54 -0.40
N PRO A 48 -11.04 0.50 -0.01
CA PRO A 48 -11.79 1.70 0.32
C PRO A 48 -11.19 2.50 1.48
N VAL A 49 -11.39 3.81 1.46
CA VAL A 49 -10.81 4.76 2.43
C VAL A 49 -11.27 4.48 3.87
N ASP A 50 -12.45 3.88 4.06
CA ASP A 50 -12.97 3.58 5.40
C ASP A 50 -12.13 2.55 6.17
N VAL A 51 -11.31 1.75 5.46
CA VAL A 51 -10.35 0.80 6.02
C VAL A 51 -9.22 1.50 6.77
N ASP A 52 -8.89 2.75 6.42
CA ASP A 52 -7.85 3.55 7.08
C ASP A 52 -8.11 3.73 8.57
N SER A 53 -9.39 3.80 8.94
CA SER A 53 -9.82 3.96 10.34
C SER A 53 -9.68 2.68 11.17
N THR A 54 -9.35 1.56 10.54
CA THR A 54 -9.24 0.27 11.22
C THR A 54 -7.83 0.05 11.75
N ARG A 55 -7.72 -0.66 12.87
CA ARG A 55 -6.40 -1.03 13.45
C ARG A 55 -5.54 -1.91 12.54
N HIS A 56 -6.10 -2.41 11.44
CA HIS A 56 -5.45 -3.31 10.50
C HIS A 56 -4.63 -2.57 9.44
N ALA A 57 -4.92 -1.30 9.17
CA ALA A 57 -4.23 -0.52 8.15
C ALA A 57 -2.74 -0.33 8.53
N ARG A 58 -1.83 -0.94 7.77
CA ARG A 58 -0.37 -0.83 7.94
C ARG A 58 0.40 -0.43 6.66
N TYR A 59 -0.31 -0.20 5.57
CA TYR A 59 0.28 0.19 4.28
C TYR A 59 0.91 1.60 4.29
N TRP A 60 0.52 2.47 5.24
CA TRP A 60 1.18 3.77 5.42
C TRP A 60 2.57 3.60 6.04
N GLU A 61 2.66 2.80 7.10
CA GLU A 61 3.93 2.43 7.73
C GLU A 61 4.82 1.65 6.76
N GLU A 62 4.24 0.76 5.94
CA GLU A 62 4.94 0.07 4.85
C GLU A 62 5.59 1.05 3.88
N ALA A 63 4.83 2.04 3.38
CA ALA A 63 5.36 3.04 2.45
C ALA A 63 6.51 3.85 3.06
N PHE A 64 6.38 4.25 4.34
CA PHE A 64 7.45 4.94 5.08
C PHE A 64 8.69 4.06 5.26
N ASN A 65 8.49 2.80 5.67
CA ASN A 65 9.57 1.84 5.85
C ASN A 65 10.35 1.60 4.55
N GLY A 66 9.70 1.73 3.39
CA GLY A 66 10.36 1.67 2.09
C GLY A 66 11.43 2.75 1.88
N VAL A 67 11.27 3.95 2.45
CA VAL A 67 12.28 5.03 2.39
C VAL A 67 13.49 4.64 3.24
N VAL A 68 13.26 4.30 4.51
CA VAL A 68 14.33 3.97 5.46
C VAL A 68 15.09 2.72 5.01
N LEU A 69 14.40 1.70 4.50
CA LEU A 69 15.00 0.49 3.97
C LEU A 69 15.94 0.79 2.79
N ARG A 70 15.53 1.65 1.86
CA ARG A 70 16.38 2.05 0.72
C ARG A 70 17.57 2.87 1.17
N MET A 71 17.41 3.77 2.14
CA MET A 71 18.53 4.52 2.72
C MET A 71 19.55 3.58 3.36
N ALA A 72 19.09 2.62 4.17
CA ALA A 72 19.95 1.62 4.79
C ALA A 72 20.67 0.76 3.74
N LEU A 73 19.93 0.30 2.71
CA LEU A 73 20.50 -0.50 1.63
C LEU A 73 21.57 0.28 0.86
N LEU A 74 21.33 1.56 0.53
CA LEU A 74 22.32 2.42 -0.12
C LEU A 74 23.54 2.64 0.79
N ALA A 75 23.33 2.85 2.08
CA ALA A 75 24.42 3.04 3.03
C ALA A 75 25.30 1.78 3.14
N LEU A 76 24.70 0.58 3.18
CA LEU A 76 25.42 -0.70 3.18
C LEU A 76 26.21 -0.90 1.88
N VAL A 77 25.59 -0.65 0.72
CA VAL A 77 26.24 -0.84 -0.59
C VAL A 77 27.39 0.15 -0.82
N LEU A 78 27.28 1.37 -0.29
CA LEU A 78 28.30 2.41 -0.42
C LEU A 78 29.34 2.41 0.72
N GLY A 79 29.24 1.49 1.69
CA GLY A 79 30.17 1.40 2.83
C GLY A 79 30.08 2.56 3.82
N ALA A 80 28.91 3.22 3.92
CA ALA A 80 28.67 4.32 4.85
C ALA A 80 28.25 3.85 6.26
N VAL A 81 27.88 2.58 6.41
CA VAL A 81 27.57 1.90 7.67
C VAL A 81 28.05 0.44 7.57
N GLU A 82 28.53 -0.12 8.68
CA GLU A 82 29.06 -1.49 8.79
C GLU A 82 28.14 -2.37 9.66
#